data_AF-X0PTZ6-F1
#
_entry.id   AF-X0PTZ6-F1
#
_cell.length_a   1.000
_cell.length_b   1.000
_cell.length_c   1.000
_cell.angle_alpha   90.00
_cell.angle_beta   90.00
_cell.angle_gamma   90.00
#
_symmetry.space_group_name_H-M   'P 1'
#
loop_
_entity.id
_entity.type
_entity.pdbx_description
1 polymer ?
#
loop_
_entity_poly.entity_id
_entity_poly.type
_entity_poly.pdbx_seq_one_letter_code
_entity_poly.pdbx_strand_id
1 'polypeptide(L)' 'MYEWEQTKSQGLMIEVDHATLGTLKLPGPPLRFFDHAGTETTEKQHRPPPVLGSDGPALRDWLAGSPK' A
#
# COMPACT_ATOMS: atom_id res chain seq x y z
N MET A 1 8.05 16.09 -14.87
CA MET A 1 7.19 14.90 -15.06
C MET A 1 6.24 14.63 -13.89
N TYR A 2 6.60 14.95 -12.64
CA TYR A 2 5.68 14.85 -11.48
C TYR A 2 4.93 16.15 -11.11
N GLU A 3 5.10 17.23 -11.87
CA GLU A 3 4.47 18.55 -11.61
C GLU A 3 3.25 18.84 -12.51
N TRP A 4 2.70 17.85 -13.23
CA TRP A 4 1.61 18.10 -14.17
C TRP A 4 0.23 17.81 -13.55
N GLU A 5 -0.68 18.80 -13.55
CA GLU A 5 -2.05 18.81 -12.97
C GLU A 5 -3.07 17.79 -13.56
N GLN A 6 -2.68 16.82 -14.39
CA GLN A 6 -3.62 15.89 -15.06
C GLN A 6 -3.75 14.51 -14.37
N THR A 7 -3.00 14.25 -13.30
CA THR A 7 -2.93 12.93 -12.62
C THR A 7 -3.71 12.83 -11.31
N LYS A 8 -4.64 13.76 -11.03
CA LYS A 8 -5.59 13.66 -9.90
C LYS A 8 -6.78 12.72 -10.18
N SER A 9 -6.78 12.03 -11.31
CA SER A 9 -7.95 11.31 -11.79
C SER A 9 -8.03 9.90 -11.19
N GLN A 10 -9.22 9.56 -10.67
CA GLN A 10 -9.70 8.18 -10.52
C GLN A 10 -8.96 7.25 -9.53
N GLY A 11 -8.36 7.77 -8.45
CA GLY A 11 -7.71 6.92 -7.43
C GLY A 11 -6.27 6.50 -7.77
N LEU A 12 -5.64 7.18 -8.73
CA LEU A 12 -4.25 6.97 -9.14
C LEU A 12 -3.21 7.63 -8.20
N MET A 13 -3.65 8.25 -7.11
CA MET A 13 -2.80 8.74 -6.03
C MET A 13 -3.42 8.34 -4.69
N ILE A 14 -2.62 7.79 -3.79
CA ILE A 14 -3.02 7.38 -2.44
C ILE A 14 -2.15 8.08 -1.39
N GLU A 15 -2.69 8.23 -0.19
CA GLU A 15 -1.97 8.75 0.97
C GLU A 15 -1.72 7.65 1.98
N VAL A 16 -0.48 7.57 2.49
CA VAL A 16 -0.08 6.61 3.53
C VAL A 16 0.75 7.32 4.59
N ASP A 17 0.58 6.92 5.85
CA ASP A 17 1.36 7.49 6.97
C ASP A 17 2.60 6.64 7.24
N HIS A 18 3.76 7.12 6.80
CA HIS A 18 5.04 6.44 6.96
C HIS A 18 5.68 6.78 8.30
N ALA A 19 6.15 5.75 9.02
CA ALA A 19 6.63 5.87 10.40
C ALA A 19 7.76 6.90 10.60
N THR A 20 8.58 7.16 9.58
CA THR A 20 9.69 8.12 9.64
C THR A 20 9.46 9.38 8.82
N LEU A 21 8.65 9.32 7.77
CA LEU A 21 8.55 10.38 6.76
C LEU A 21 7.22 11.15 6.86
N GLY A 22 6.33 10.75 7.78
CA GLY A 22 4.98 11.31 7.88
C GLY A 22 4.11 10.89 6.69
N THR A 23 3.15 11.73 6.34
CA THR A 23 2.21 11.45 5.25
C THR A 23 2.91 11.53 3.89
N LEU A 24 2.85 10.44 3.13
CA LEU A 24 3.40 10.31 1.78
C LEU A 24 2.28 10.18 0.75
N LYS A 25 2.51 10.74 -0.44
CA LYS A 25 1.68 10.55 -1.63
C LYS A 25 2.34 9.53 -2.55
N LEU A 26 1.66 8.41 -2.79
CA LEU A 26 2.16 7.33 -3.65
C LEU A 26 1.23 7.13 -4.84
N PRO A 27 1.75 6.62 -5.98
CA PRO A 27 0.90 6.16 -7.08
C PRO A 27 -0.09 5.11 -6.59
N GLY A 28 -1.36 5.27 -6.95
CA GLY A 28 -2.42 4.29 -6.69
C GLY A 28 -2.39 3.11 -7.68
N PRO A 29 -3.30 2.13 -7.53
CA PRO A 29 -3.32 0.93 -8.37
C PRO A 29 -3.58 1.29 -9.84
N PRO A 30 -2.68 0.93 -10.77
CA PRO A 30 -2.81 1.30 -12.19
C PRO A 30 -3.85 0.45 -12.93
N LEU A 31 -4.29 -0.66 -12.33
CA LEU A 31 -5.25 -1.61 -12.89
C LEU A 31 -6.45 -1.73 -11.98
N ARG A 32 -7.62 -1.96 -12.59
CA ARG A 32 -8.87 -2.27 -11.88
C ARG A 32 -9.22 -3.73 -12.10
N PHE A 33 -9.59 -4.41 -11.03
CA PHE A 33 -10.02 -5.80 -11.03
C PHE A 33 -11.53 -5.89 -10.82
N PHE A 34 -12.16 -6.85 -11.47
CA PHE A 34 -13.59 -7.11 -11.36
C PHE A 34 -13.82 -8.62 -11.18
N ASP A 35 -14.82 -8.98 -10.39
CA ASP A 35 -15.28 -10.37 -10.29
C ASP A 35 -16.08 -10.80 -11.54
N HIS A 36 -16.52 -12.06 -11.59
CA HIS A 36 -17.31 -12.59 -12.70
C HIS A 36 -18.68 -11.92 -12.88
N ALA A 37 -19.22 -11.28 -11.84
CA ALA A 37 -20.48 -10.54 -11.88
C ALA A 37 -20.29 -9.06 -12.26
N GLY A 38 -19.04 -8.62 -12.45
CA GLY A 38 -18.69 -7.24 -12.79
C GLY A 38 -18.53 -6.31 -11.59
N THR A 39 -18.50 -6.82 -10.36
CA THR A 39 -18.22 -6.01 -9.16
C THR A 39 -16.73 -5.70 -9.07
N GLU A 40 -16.37 -4.44 -8.83
CA GLU A 40 -14.96 -4.06 -8.65
C GLU A 40 -14.38 -4.66 -7.35
N THR A 41 -13.25 -5.35 -7.47
CA THR A 41 -12.50 -5.99 -6.38
C THR A 41 -11.07 -5.45 -6.24
N THR A 42 -10.75 -4.34 -6.91
CA THR A 42 -9.44 -3.70 -6.84
C THR A 42 -9.05 -3.37 -5.40
N GLU A 43 -7.90 -3.86 -4.94
CA GLU A 43 -7.28 -3.42 -3.69
C GLU A 43 -6.84 -1.96 -3.82
N LYS A 44 -7.45 -1.08 -3.02
CA LYS A 44 -7.19 0.38 -3.04
C LYS A 44 -6.34 0.83 -1.86
N GLN A 45 -6.15 -0.02 -0.86
CA GLN A 45 -5.39 0.30 0.35
C GLN A 45 -3.98 -0.27 0.27
N HIS A 46 -2.98 0.58 0.50
CA HIS A 46 -1.59 0.16 0.62
C HIS A 46 -1.07 0.56 1.99
N ARG A 47 -0.20 -0.29 2.55
CA ARG A 47 0.62 0.09 3.70
C ARG A 47 1.77 0.99 3.24
N PRO A 48 2.26 1.89 4.11
CA PRO A 48 3.48 2.63 3.82
C PRO A 48 4.64 1.67 3.54
N PRO A 49 5.63 2.07 2.72
CA PRO A 49 6.87 1.32 2.58
C PRO A 49 7.47 1.00 3.96
N PRO A 50 7.97 -0.22 4.18
CA PRO A 50 8.51 -0.59 5.48
C PRO A 50 9.81 0.15 5.76
N VAL A 51 9.99 0.57 7.01
CA VAL A 51 11.30 1.05 7.50
C VAL A 51 12.25 -0.14 7.66
N LEU A 52 13.55 0.14 7.72
CA LEU A 52 14.56 -0.89 7.90
C LEU A 52 14.28 -1.71 9.18
N GLY A 53 14.03 -3.01 8.99
CA GLY A 53 13.81 -3.95 10.09
C GLY A 53 12.41 -3.96 10.71
N SER A 54 11.40 -3.30 10.10
CA SER A 54 10.03 -3.20 10.66
C SER A 54 9.42 -4.55 11.04
N ASP A 55 9.64 -5.57 10.21
CA ASP A 55 9.02 -6.90 10.37
C ASP A 55 9.94 -7.88 11.11
N GLY A 56 11.14 -7.44 11.51
CA GLY A 56 12.17 -8.28 12.11
C GLY A 56 11.74 -8.99 13.40
N PRO A 57 11.12 -8.30 14.38
CA PRO A 57 10.62 -8.93 15.60
C PRO A 57 9.57 -10.01 15.31
N ALA A 58 8.52 -9.68 14.54
CA ALA A 58 7.45 -10.61 14.19
C ALA A 58 7.97 -11.86 13.46
N LEU A 59 8.96 -11.70 12.57
CA LEU A 59 9.59 -12.83 11.88
C LEU A 59 10.37 -13.74 12.84
N ARG A 60 11.09 -13.18 13.81
CA ARG A 60 11.82 -13.98 14.81
C ARG A 60 10.87 -14.71 15.75
N ASP A 61 9.78 -14.07 16.15
CA ASP A 61 8.76 -14.68 17.03
C ASP A 61 8.06 -15.86 16.34
N TRP A 62 7.79 -15.70 15.03
CA TRP A 62 7.26 -16.78 14.19
C TRP A 62 8.25 -17.94 14.07
N LEU A 63 9.54 -17.65 13.81
CA LEU A 63 10.60 -18.68 13.74
C LEU A 63 10.83 -19.39 15.06
N ALA A 64 10.60 -18.72 16.20
CA ALA A 64 10.72 -19.30 17.53
C ALA A 64 9.62 -20.31 17.88
N GLY A 65 8.69 -20.57 16.97
CA GLY A 65 7.65 -21.60 17.14
C GLY A 65 6.40 -21.11 17.88
N SER A 66 6.17 -19.80 17.91
CA SER A 66 4.91 -19.26 18.42
C SER A 66 3.75 -19.76 17.54
N PRO A 67 2.74 -20.47 18.10
CA PRO A 67 1.56 -20.82 17.34
C PRO A 67 0.80 -19.54 16.98
N LYS A 68 0.24 -19.53 15.76
CA LYS A 68 -0.59 -18.44 15.22
C LYS A 68 -1.82 -18.16 16.09
#